data_AF-A0A1T4UUD9-F1
#
_entry.id   AF-A0A1T4UUD9-F1
#
_cell.length_a   1.000
_cell.length_b   1.000
_cell.length_c   1.000
_cell.angle_alpha   90.00
_cell.angle_beta   90.00
_cell.angle_gamma   90.00
#
_symmetry.space_group_name_H-M   'P 1'
#
loop_
_entity.id
_entity.type
_entity.pdbx_description
1 polymer ?
#
loop_
_entity_poly.entity_id
_entity_poly.type
_entity_poly.pdbx_seq_one_letter_code
_entity_poly.pdbx_strand_id
1 'polypeptide(L)' 'MASQFHTSQGSVKLMKSRNSDWQECWELLIIPNPTTGWGVSKSYPLETNITQELVEQFAHEAIHFL' A
#
# COMPACT_ATOMS: atom_id res chain seq x y z
N MET A 1 13.07 1.48 -6.36
CA MET A 1 12.18 2.58 -6.80
C MET A 1 10.96 2.56 -5.91
N ALA A 2 10.62 3.69 -5.29
CA ALA A 2 9.37 3.85 -4.57
C ALA A 2 8.50 4.81 -5.38
N SER A 3 7.27 4.42 -5.67
CA SER A 3 6.28 5.24 -6.37
C SER A 3 5.22 5.67 -5.37
N GLN A 4 4.73 6.91 -5.48
CA GLN A 4 3.67 7.42 -4.62
C GLN A 4 2.40 7.60 -5.45
N PHE A 5 1.29 7.14 -4.90
CA PHE A 5 -0.04 7.28 -5.46
C PHE A 5 -0.86 8.21 -4.56
N HIS A 6 -1.66 9.06 -5.17
CA HIS A 6 -2.61 9.90 -4.46
C HIS A 6 -3.99 9.29 -4.59
N THR A 7 -4.63 9.06 -3.46
CA THR A 7 -5.97 8.45 -3.35
C THR A 7 -6.94 9.45 -2.74
N SER A 8 -8.24 9.17 -2.84
CA SER A 8 -9.27 9.97 -2.15
C SER A 8 -9.13 9.92 -0.61
N GLN A 9 -8.40 8.93 -0.09
CA GLN A 9 -8.24 8.62 1.33
C GLN A 9 -6.87 9.05 1.88
N GLY A 10 -5.92 9.41 1.02
CA GLY A 10 -4.58 9.81 1.43
C GLY A 10 -3.53 9.48 0.38
N SER A 11 -2.26 9.42 0.80
CA SER A 11 -1.17 8.97 -0.07
C SER A 11 -0.84 7.52 0.22
N VAL A 12 -0.75 6.71 -0.83
CA VAL A 12 -0.27 5.32 -0.76
C VAL A 12 1.12 5.27 -1.36
N LYS A 13 2.06 4.67 -0.63
CA LYS A 13 3.41 4.42 -1.11
C LYS A 13 3.49 2.99 -1.64
N LEU A 14 3.91 2.83 -2.89
CA LEU A 14 4.32 1.57 -3.47
C LEU A 14 5.84 1.44 -3.38
N MET A 15 6.32 0.33 -2.85
CA MET A 15 7.74 0.01 -2.82
C MET A 15 7.99 -1.46 -3.11
N LYS A 16 9.17 -1.77 -3.64
CA LYS A 16 9.63 -3.14 -3.75
C LYS A 16 10.13 -3.59 -2.38
N SER A 17 9.63 -4.73 -1.89
CA SER A 17 9.94 -5.27 -0.57
C SER A 17 10.16 -6.79 -0.65
N ARG A 18 10.31 -7.45 0.51
CA ARG A 18 10.32 -8.91 0.61
C ARG A 18 9.23 -9.35 1.58
N ASN A 19 8.44 -10.35 1.21
CA ASN A 19 7.45 -10.94 2.10
C ASN A 19 8.11 -11.86 3.16
N SER A 20 7.30 -12.46 4.04
CA SER A 20 7.76 -13.36 5.10
C SER A 20 8.53 -14.59 4.58
N ASP A 21 8.26 -14.99 3.33
CA ASP A 21 8.93 -16.09 2.64
C ASP A 21 10.20 -15.64 1.90
N TRP A 22 10.68 -14.42 2.15
CA TRP A 22 11.84 -13.80 1.51
C TRP A 22 11.72 -13.62 -0.01
N GLN A 23 10.51 -13.76 -0.57
CA GLN A 23 10.24 -13.53 -1.98
C GLN A 23 10.07 -12.03 -2.24
N GLU A 24 10.61 -11.55 -3.35
CA GLU A 24 10.42 -10.17 -3.75
C GLU A 24 8.93 -9.90 -4.06
N CYS A 25 8.40 -8.79 -3.56
CA CYS A 25 7.02 -8.40 -3.72
C CYS A 25 6.88 -6.88 -3.90
N TRP A 26 5.70 -6.46 -4.36
CA TRP A 26 5.23 -5.09 -4.23
C TRP A 26 4.55 -4.90 -2.88
N GLU A 27 4.88 -3.83 -2.18
CA GLU A 27 4.25 -3.46 -0.92
C GLU A 27 3.57 -2.10 -1.07
N LEU A 28 2.25 -2.08 -0.85
CA LEU A 28 1.48 -0.85 -0.71
C LEU A 28 1.39 -0.50 0.77
N LEU A 29 1.69 0.75 1.10
CA LEU A 29 1.64 1.28 2.46
C LEU A 29 0.81 2.56 2.49
N ILE A 30 -0.18 2.63 3.38
CA ILE A 30 -0.89 3.86 3.71
C ILE A 30 -0.73 4.16 5.19
N ILE A 31 -0.49 5.44 5.53
CA ILE A 31 -0.46 5.93 6.91
C ILE A 31 -1.69 6.83 7.09
N PRO A 32 -2.85 6.26 7.49
CA PRO A 32 -4.10 7.00 7.58
C PRO A 32 -4.10 8.04 8.70
N ASN A 33 -3.30 7.84 9.76
CA ASN A 33 -3.11 8.84 10.80
C ASN A 33 -1.60 9.10 11.05
N PRO A 34 -1.05 10.21 10.53
CA PRO A 34 0.37 10.54 10.73
C PRO A 34 0.71 10.84 12.19
N THR A 35 -0.29 11.16 13.01
CA THR A 35 -0.11 11.49 14.44
C THR A 35 0.14 10.26 15.29
N THR A 36 -0.47 9.12 14.94
CA THR A 36 -0.29 7.86 15.69
C THR A 36 0.82 6.99 15.09
N GLY A 37 1.24 7.25 13.84
CA GLY A 37 2.30 6.52 13.16
C GLY A 37 1.92 5.11 12.71
N TRP A 38 0.67 4.68 12.93
CA TRP A 38 0.18 3.39 12.48
C TRP A 38 -0.15 3.44 10.99
N GLY A 39 0.46 2.53 10.23
CA GLY A 39 0.21 2.33 8.82
C GLY A 39 -0.34 0.94 8.56
N VAL A 40 -1.13 0.82 7.50
CA VAL A 40 -1.59 -0.46 6.97
C VAL A 40 -0.74 -0.75 5.75
N SER A 41 -0.20 -1.97 5.65
CA SER A 41 0.47 -2.42 4.43
C SER A 41 -0.13 -3.72 3.89
N LYS A 42 -0.02 -3.89 2.56
CA LYS A 42 -0.47 -5.07 1.85
C LYS A 42 0.55 -5.45 0.78
N SER A 43 0.93 -6.73 0.78
CA SER A 43 1.91 -7.30 -0.15
C SER A 43 1.22 -7.93 -1.35
N TYR A 44 1.78 -7.70 -2.54
CA TYR A 44 1.33 -8.24 -3.81
C TYR A 44 2.49 -8.92 -4.55
N PRO A 45 2.25 -10.02 -5.29
CA PRO A 45 3.26 -10.60 -6.19
C PRO A 45 3.80 -9.56 -7.18
N LEU A 46 5.08 -9.67 -7.57
CA LEU A 46 5.69 -8.73 -8.53
C LEU A 46 5.01 -8.70 -9.91
N GLU A 47 4.38 -9.81 -10.28
CA GLU A 47 3.60 -9.96 -11.51
C GLU A 47 2.31 -9.13 -11.49
N THR A 48 1.87 -8.69 -10.32
CA THR A 48 0.66 -7.87 -10.16
C THR A 48 0.88 -6.51 -10.79
N ASN A 49 0.00 -6.15 -11.72
CA ASN A 49 -0.04 -4.80 -12.26
C ASN A 49 -0.69 -3.86 -11.23
N ILE A 50 0.12 -3.02 -10.59
CA ILE A 50 -0.37 -2.07 -9.57
C ILE A 50 -0.96 -0.85 -10.29
N THR A 51 -2.30 -0.82 -10.38
CA THR A 51 -3.07 0.26 -11.01
C THR A 51 -3.59 1.26 -9.97
N GLN A 52 -3.96 2.45 -10.42
CA GLN A 52 -4.60 3.45 -9.55
C GLN A 52 -5.88 2.91 -8.89
N GLU A 53 -6.71 2.15 -9.63
CA GLU A 53 -7.95 1.60 -9.10
C GLU A 53 -7.72 0.62 -7.94
N LEU A 54 -6.71 -0.26 -8.07
CA LEU A 54 -6.32 -1.19 -7.02
C LEU A 54 -5.82 -0.45 -5.77
N VAL A 55 -5.08 0.63 -5.98
CA VAL A 55 -4.58 1.48 -4.90
C VAL A 55 -5.73 2.22 -4.20
N GLU A 56 -6.76 2.67 -4.92
CA GLU A 56 -7.96 3.26 -4.30
C GLU A 56 -8.73 2.25 -3.46
N GLN A 57 -8.92 1.04 -3.97
CA GLN A 57 -9.58 -0.03 -3.23
C GLN A 57 -8.84 -0.35 -1.93
N PHE A 58 -7.52 -0.51 -2.01
CA PHE A 58 -6.68 -0.71 -0.82
C PHE A 58 -6.80 0.44 0.18
N ALA A 59 -6.76 1.68 -0.28
CA ALA A 59 -6.86 2.85 0.61
C ALA A 59 -8.25 2.95 1.26
N HIS A 60 -9.31 2.63 0.52
CA HIS A 60 -10.68 2.56 1.03
C HIS A 60 -10.82 1.45 2.10
N GLU A 61 -10.34 0.24 1.81
CA GLU A 61 -10.31 -0.86 2.79
C GLU A 61 -9.55 -0.43 4.05
N ALA A 62 -8.33 0.10 3.91
CA ALA A 62 -7.49 0.46 5.05
C ALA A 62 -8.11 1.48 6.00
N ILE A 63 -8.92 2.42 5.50
CA ILE A 63 -9.61 3.41 6.34
C ILE A 63 -10.88 2.85 6.98
N HIS A 64 -11.65 2.02 6.26
CA HIS A 64 -12.91 1.47 6.80
C HIS A 64 -12.72 0.36 7.85
N PHE A 65 -11.53 -0.24 7.94
CA PHE A 65 -11.19 -1.24 8.96
C PHE A 65 -10.54 -0.66 10.24
N LEU A 66 -10.29 0.66 10.31
CA LEU A 66 -9.73 1.37 11.47
C LEU A 66 -10.81 2.07 12.29
#